data_AF-A0A3C0G806-F1
#
_entry.id   AF-A0A3C0G806-F1
#
_cell.length_a   1.000
_cell.length_b   1.000
_cell.length_c   1.000
_cell.angle_alpha   90.00
_cell.angle_beta   90.00
_cell.angle_gamma   90.00
#
_symmetry.space_group_name_H-M   'P 1'
#
loop_
_entity.id
_entity.type
_entity.pdbx_description
1 polymer ?
#
loop_
_entity_poly.entity_id
_entity_poly.type
_entity_poly.pdbx_seq_one_letter_code
_entity_poly.pdbx_strand_id
1 'polypeptide(L)'
;MKQVTISNAYLTLMVLDYGATIQKLLVKGGDGEFTNVVVGYNHPSRYRLDDHVLGASVGRYAGRISNGGFVIDRARYDLYQEDGVHL
;
A
#
# COMPACT_ATOMS: atom_id res chain seq x y z
N MET A 1 -8.14 -8.59 -9.88
CA MET A 1 -7.81 -7.22 -9.44
C MET A 1 -8.26 -6.29 -10.53
N LYS A 2 -9.20 -5.42 -10.20
CA LYS A 2 -9.61 -4.32 -11.06
C LYS A 2 -8.65 -3.16 -10.83
N GLN A 3 -8.40 -2.41 -11.88
CA GLN A 3 -7.61 -1.19 -11.85
C GLN A 3 -8.53 -0.02 -12.15
N VAL A 4 -8.43 1.02 -11.34
CA VAL A 4 -9.09 2.31 -11.54
C VAL A 4 -8.02 3.31 -11.98
N THR A 5 -8.30 4.07 -13.03
CA THR A 5 -7.40 5.10 -13.55
C THR A 5 -8.06 6.47 -13.43
N ILE A 6 -7.35 7.43 -12.85
CA ILE A 6 -7.77 8.82 -12.72
C ILE A 6 -6.70 9.67 -13.40
N SER A 7 -7.09 10.55 -14.32
CA SER A 7 -6.14 11.35 -15.09
C SER A 7 -6.60 12.80 -15.28
N ASN A 8 -5.61 13.68 -15.45
CA ASN A 8 -5.77 15.06 -15.92
C ASN A 8 -4.59 15.43 -16.85
N ALA A 9 -4.44 16.71 -17.19
CA ALA A 9 -3.39 17.18 -18.10
C ALA A 9 -1.93 16.98 -17.60
N TYR A 10 -1.75 16.72 -16.29
CA TYR A 10 -0.45 16.67 -15.63
C TYR A 10 -0.16 15.32 -14.96
N LEU A 11 -1.20 14.56 -14.59
CA LEU A 11 -1.10 13.37 -13.77
C LEU A 11 -1.96 12.24 -14.33
N THR A 12 -1.48 11.01 -14.20
CA THR A 12 -2.30 9.79 -14.32
C THR A 12 -1.99 8.86 -13.15
N LEU A 13 -2.99 8.62 -12.31
CA LEU A 13 -2.93 7.73 -11.17
C LEU A 13 -3.64 6.42 -11.51
N MET A 14 -2.99 5.29 -11.23
CA MET A 14 -3.55 3.95 -11.39
C MET A 14 -3.60 3.26 -10.03
N VAL A 15 -4.79 2.88 -9.59
CA VAL A 15 -5.05 2.27 -8.28
C VAL A 15 -5.68 0.89 -8.45
N LEU A 16 -5.22 -0.09 -7.68
CA LEU A 16 -5.82 -1.43 -7.63
C LEU A 16 -6.92 -1.50 -6.58
N ASP A 17 -7.98 -2.27 -6.86
CA ASP A 17 -9.01 -2.62 -5.87
C ASP A 17 -8.51 -3.53 -4.74
N TYR A 18 -7.27 -4.01 -4.86
CA TYR A 18 -6.56 -4.77 -3.85
C TYR A 18 -5.67 -3.84 -3.05
N GLY A 19 -5.90 -3.75 -1.73
CA GLY A 19 -5.14 -2.88 -0.83
C GLY A 19 -5.24 -1.39 -1.13
N ALA A 20 -6.18 -0.95 -1.98
CA ALA A 20 -6.19 0.39 -2.55
C ALA A 20 -4.80 0.82 -3.06
N THR A 21 -4.07 -0.12 -3.67
CA THR A 21 -2.64 0.04 -3.99
C THR A 21 -2.44 1.03 -5.12
N ILE A 22 -1.60 2.04 -4.90
CA ILE A 22 -1.08 2.91 -5.96
C ILE A 22 -0.09 2.10 -6.79
N GLN A 23 -0.52 1.66 -7.98
CA GLN A 23 0.32 0.88 -8.87
C GLN A 23 1.27 1.77 -9.69
N LYS A 24 0.75 2.89 -10.20
CA LYS A 24 1.51 3.88 -10.98
C LYS A 24 1.00 5.27 -10.68
N LEU A 25 1.94 6.22 -10.66
CA LEU A 25 1.67 7.64 -10.65
C LEU A 25 2.54 8.25 -11.73
N LEU A 26 1.94 8.52 -12.89
CA LEU A 26 2.60 9.16 -14.00
C LEU A 26 2.51 10.67 -13.83
N VAL A 27 3.64 11.35 -13.83
CA VAL A 27 3.74 12.81 -13.70
C VAL A 27 4.36 13.37 -14.96
N LYS A 28 3.74 14.41 -15.53
CA LYS A 28 4.27 15.15 -16.66
C LYS A 28 5.45 16.02 -16.22
N GLY A 29 6.63 15.77 -16.79
CA GLY A 29 7.84 16.55 -16.59
C GLY A 29 7.82 17.89 -17.34
N GLY A 30 8.86 18.70 -17.09
CA GLY A 30 9.04 19.98 -17.78
C GLY A 30 9.36 19.84 -19.27
N ASP A 31 9.87 18.68 -19.69
CA ASP A 31 10.04 18.26 -21.09
C ASP A 31 8.74 17.83 -21.76
N GLY A 32 7.65 17.70 -21.00
CA GLY A 32 6.35 17.23 -21.47
C GLY A 32 6.15 15.72 -21.42
N GLU A 33 7.17 14.95 -21.04
CA GLU A 33 7.13 13.49 -20.96
C GLU A 33 6.55 13.02 -19.62
N PHE A 34 5.88 11.86 -19.64
CA PHE A 34 5.32 11.28 -18.41
C PHE A 34 6.27 10.27 -17.79
N THR A 35 6.62 10.47 -16.52
CA THR A 35 7.45 9.54 -15.75
C THR A 35 6.63 8.89 -14.63
N ASN A 36 6.74 7.56 -14.47
CA ASN A 36 6.20 6.90 -13.28
C ASN A 36 7.09 7.21 -12.07
N VAL A 37 6.55 7.88 -11.06
CA VAL A 37 7.32 8.35 -9.90
C VAL A 37 7.18 7.47 -8.65
N VAL A 38 6.54 6.30 -8.77
CA VAL A 38 6.40 5.32 -7.68
C VAL A 38 6.99 3.97 -8.07
N VAL A 39 7.53 3.26 -7.08
CA VAL A 39 7.97 1.88 -7.24
C VAL A 39 6.76 0.96 -7.22
N GLY A 40 6.69 0.05 -8.19
CA GLY A 40 5.59 -0.90 -8.28
C GLY A 40 5.78 -1.89 -9.42
N TYR A 41 4.90 -2.88 -9.48
CA TYR A 41 4.91 -3.90 -10.53
C TYR A 41 4.05 -3.53 -11.74
N ASN A 42 4.50 -3.94 -12.92
CA ASN A 42 3.73 -3.76 -14.16
C ASN A 42 2.45 -4.59 -14.21
N HIS A 43 2.48 -5.82 -13.68
CA HIS A 43 1.33 -6.73 -13.69
C HIS A 43 0.62 -6.73 -12.33
N PRO A 44 -0.69 -6.40 -12.26
CA PRO A 44 -1.44 -6.40 -11.01
C PRO A 44 -1.35 -7.72 -10.24
N SER A 45 -1.27 -8.87 -10.93
CA SER A 45 -1.15 -10.19 -10.32
C SER A 45 0.07 -10.35 -9.40
N ARG A 46 1.14 -9.57 -9.60
CA ARG A 46 2.36 -9.62 -8.79
C ARG A 46 2.16 -9.10 -7.37
N TYR A 47 1.20 -8.21 -7.13
CA TYR A 47 0.94 -7.66 -5.80
C TYR A 47 0.38 -8.68 -4.80
N ARG A 48 -0.09 -9.85 -5.26
CA ARG A 48 -0.44 -10.96 -4.34
C ARG A 48 0.78 -11.71 -3.80
N LEU A 49 1.93 -11.54 -4.43
CA LEU A 49 3.20 -12.15 -4.04
C LEU A 49 4.16 -11.11 -3.48
N ASP A 50 3.67 -9.88 -3.28
CA ASP A 50 4.48 -8.78 -2.75
C ASP A 50 4.58 -8.89 -1.23
N ASP A 51 5.80 -9.01 -0.76
CA ASP A 51 6.22 -9.02 0.64
C ASP A 51 6.64 -7.62 1.12
N HIS A 52 6.70 -6.62 0.23
CA HIS A 52 7.15 -5.25 0.54
C HIS A 52 6.02 -4.23 0.69
N VAL A 53 4.76 -4.65 0.56
CA VAL A 53 3.54 -3.82 0.68
C VAL A 53 3.58 -2.53 -0.16
N LEU A 54 4.14 -2.61 -1.38
CA LEU A 54 4.40 -1.45 -2.24
C LEU A 54 3.10 -0.72 -2.60
N GLY A 55 3.05 0.57 -2.26
CA GLY A 55 1.94 1.48 -2.62
C GLY A 55 0.60 1.14 -1.98
N ALA A 56 0.53 0.13 -1.11
CA ALA A 56 -0.71 -0.30 -0.46
C ALA A 56 -1.15 0.67 0.65
N SER A 57 -2.46 0.75 0.84
CA SER A 57 -3.05 1.35 2.04
C SER A 57 -2.97 0.34 3.19
N VAL A 58 -2.15 0.63 4.20
CA VAL A 58 -1.89 -0.27 5.34
C VAL A 58 -2.87 0.00 6.48
N GLY A 59 -3.45 -1.06 7.06
CA GLY A 59 -4.38 -0.97 8.18
C GLY A 59 -4.72 -2.32 8.82
N ARG A 60 -5.43 -2.35 9.95
CA ARG A 60 -6.02 -1.21 10.70
C ARG A 60 -5.04 -0.41 11.56
N TYR A 61 -3.79 -0.86 11.69
CA TYR A 61 -2.72 -0.15 12.38
C TYR A 61 -1.48 -0.23 11.49
N ALA A 62 -0.81 0.89 11.24
CA ALA A 62 0.43 0.92 10.46
C ALA A 62 1.63 0.94 11.42
N GLY A 63 2.63 0.10 11.17
CA GLY A 63 3.79 -0.07 12.04
C GLY A 63 3.70 -1.34 12.88
N ARG A 64 4.34 -1.33 14.06
CA ARG A 64 4.49 -2.51 14.92
C ARG A 64 3.74 -2.36 16.23
N ILE A 65 3.23 -3.49 16.75
CA ILE A 65 2.63 -3.58 18.08
C ILE A 65 3.43 -4.61 18.89
N SER A 66 4.17 -4.16 19.90
CA SER A 66 4.96 -5.04 20.78
C SER A 66 4.10 -5.76 21.81
N ASN A 67 4.66 -6.80 22.43
CA ASN A 67 4.06 -7.58 23.53
C ASN A 67 2.79 -8.37 23.15
N GLY A 68 2.63 -8.67 21.86
CA GLY A 68 1.59 -9.57 21.35
C GLY A 68 0.18 -9.04 21.45
N GLY A 69 -0.01 -7.74 21.66
CA GLY A 69 -1.34 -7.18 21.83
C GLY A 69 -1.33 -5.79 22.44
N PHE A 70 -2.52 -5.27 22.70
CA PHE A 70 -2.71 -3.96 23.32
C PHE A 70 -3.93 -3.98 24.24
N VAL A 71 -4.07 -2.93 25.07
CA VAL A 71 -5.18 -2.77 26.00
C VAL A 71 -6.00 -1.54 25.62
N ILE A 72 -7.30 -1.69 25.45
CA ILE A 72 -8.27 -0.60 25.28
C ILE A 72 -9.37 -0.81 26.32
N ASP A 73 -9.73 0.25 27.05
CA ASP A 73 -10.79 0.24 28.06
C ASP A 73 -10.67 -0.91 29.07
N ARG A 74 -9.44 -1.13 29.55
CA ARG A 74 -9.08 -2.21 30.49
C ARG A 74 -9.28 -3.63 29.95
N ALA A 75 -9.65 -3.80 28.68
CA ALA A 75 -9.71 -5.08 28.00
C ALA A 75 -8.44 -5.31 27.17
N ARG A 76 -7.84 -6.50 27.31
CA ARG A 76 -6.67 -6.91 26.54
C ARG A 76 -7.10 -7.55 25.22
N TYR A 77 -6.46 -7.14 24.14
CA TYR A 77 -6.63 -7.70 22.80
C TYR A 77 -5.31 -8.32 22.37
N ASP A 78 -5.28 -9.65 22.35
CA ASP A 78 -4.11 -10.39 21.86
C ASP A 78 -4.13 -10.46 20.33
N LEU A 79 -2.94 -10.39 19.74
CA LEU A 79 -2.68 -10.45 18.31
C LEU A 79 -1.66 -11.54 18.03
N TYR A 80 -1.66 -12.06 16.80
CA TYR A 80 -0.58 -12.91 16.33
C TYR A 80 0.76 -12.16 16.42
N GLN A 81 1.84 -12.84 16.82
CA GLN A 81 3.17 -12.22 16.89
C GLN A 81 4.26 -13.22 16.50
N GLU A 82 5.39 -12.67 16.04
CA GLU A 82 6.66 -13.35 15.86
C GLU A 82 7.70 -12.61 16.70
N ASP A 83 8.50 -13.33 17.48
CA ASP A 83 9.52 -12.75 18.39
C ASP A 83 9.02 -11.59 19.29
N GLY A 84 7.78 -11.69 19.78
CA GLY A 84 7.21 -10.70 20.70
C GLY A 84 6.59 -9.46 20.03
N VAL A 85 6.51 -9.44 18.70
CA VAL A 85 6.01 -8.30 17.93
C VAL A 85 4.91 -8.76 16.97
N HIS A 86 3.76 -8.09 17.01
CA HIS A 86 2.76 -8.17 15.96
C HIS A 86 3.17 -7.25 14.81
N LEU A 87 3.17 -7.84 13.61
CA LEU A 87 3.71 -7.32 12.35
C LEU A 87 5.24 -7.34 12.28
#